data_AF-A0A1J0RDM8-F1
#
_entry.id   AF-A0A1J0RDM8-F1
#
_cell.length_a   1.000
_cell.length_b   1.000
_cell.length_c   1.000
_cell.angle_alpha   90.00
_cell.angle_beta   90.00
_cell.angle_gamma   90.00
#
_symmetry.space_group_name_H-M   'P 1'
#
loop_
_entity.id
_entity.type
_entity.pdbx_description
1 polymer ?
#
loop_
_entity_poly.entity_id
_entity_poly.type
_entity_poly.pdbx_seq_one_letter_code
_entity_poly.pdbx_strand_id
1 'polypeptide(L)'
;MLIDLKVISKNKTSLIFFFKTISKICEKKEFRLIFFLKKFQPRKINRIFTILKSPHVNKIAQEQFQYHLLSKTIKLYTVQSLKLIVLLRRLQVDFFSDIQIKVYFSIKESNLKRFQNQIFNPKVYNLKMFKTQDQTKFLRDIPNRIFLYLKLFDLRGAQLLYMFR
;
A
#
# COMPACT_ATOMS: atom_id res chain seq x y z
N MET A 1 8.98 -8.63 2.28
CA MET A 1 8.59 -7.54 3.21
C MET A 1 7.13 -7.73 3.60
N LEU A 2 6.80 -7.55 4.88
CA LEU A 2 5.44 -7.69 5.38
C LEU A 2 4.75 -6.31 5.38
N ILE A 3 3.56 -6.26 4.79
CA ILE A 3 2.78 -5.04 4.58
C ILE A 3 1.38 -5.26 5.15
N ASP A 4 0.97 -4.37 6.03
CA ASP A 4 -0.40 -4.33 6.53
C ASP A 4 -1.14 -3.25 5.74
N LEU A 5 -2.08 -3.67 4.89
CA LEU A 5 -2.96 -2.79 4.14
C LEU A 5 -4.28 -2.62 4.88
N LYS A 6 -4.57 -1.42 5.36
CA LYS A 6 -5.86 -1.05 5.93
C LYS A 6 -6.65 -0.24 4.92
N VAL A 7 -7.77 -0.79 4.47
CA VAL A 7 -8.68 -0.19 3.49
C VAL A 7 -9.94 0.25 4.20
N ILE A 8 -10.39 1.48 3.93
CA ILE A 8 -11.51 2.11 4.61
C ILE A 8 -12.45 2.69 3.54
N SER A 9 -13.75 2.46 3.64
CA SER A 9 -14.76 3.11 2.79
C SER A 9 -16.07 3.26 3.56
N LYS A 10 -16.90 4.23 3.15
CA LYS A 10 -18.30 4.32 3.59
C LYS A 10 -19.17 3.29 2.85
N ASN A 11 -18.80 2.93 1.61
CA ASN A 11 -19.57 2.03 0.77
C ASN A 11 -19.13 0.57 0.91
N LYS A 12 -20.06 -0.31 1.28
CA LYS A 12 -19.82 -1.74 1.41
C LYS A 12 -19.52 -2.41 0.07
N THR A 13 -20.21 -2.01 -0.99
CA THR A 13 -20.07 -2.66 -2.31
C THR A 13 -18.71 -2.35 -2.92
N SER A 14 -18.27 -1.10 -2.89
CA SER A 14 -16.92 -0.68 -3.31
C SER A 14 -15.84 -1.47 -2.57
N LEU A 15 -15.97 -1.62 -1.24
CA LEU A 15 -15.00 -2.33 -0.42
C LEU A 15 -14.92 -3.83 -0.78
N ILE A 16 -16.06 -4.48 -1.03
CA ILE A 16 -16.10 -5.88 -1.47
C ILE A 16 -15.47 -6.01 -2.86
N PHE A 17 -15.84 -5.12 -3.79
CA PHE A 17 -15.32 -5.13 -5.16
C PHE A 17 -13.81 -4.92 -5.19
N PHE A 18 -13.30 -3.96 -4.42
CA PHE A 18 -11.86 -3.71 -4.27
C PHE A 18 -11.09 -4.97 -3.86
N PHE A 19 -11.55 -5.68 -2.82
CA PHE A 19 -10.84 -6.88 -2.38
C PHE A 19 -10.95 -8.05 -3.36
N LYS A 20 -12.05 -8.14 -4.12
CA LYS A 20 -12.19 -9.12 -5.21
C LYS A 20 -11.23 -8.80 -6.36
N THR A 21 -11.05 -7.52 -6.69
CA THR A 21 -10.10 -7.09 -7.71
C THR A 21 -8.66 -7.34 -7.28
N ILE A 22 -8.29 -6.98 -6.05
CA ILE A 22 -6.95 -7.26 -5.52
C ILE A 22 -6.68 -8.76 -5.48
N SER A 23 -7.63 -9.61 -5.05
CA SER A 23 -7.41 -11.06 -5.06
C SER A 23 -7.15 -11.60 -6.46
N LYS A 24 -7.94 -11.18 -7.45
CA LYS A 24 -7.73 -11.55 -8.87
C LYS A 24 -6.37 -11.09 -9.40
N ILE A 25 -5.93 -9.89 -9.03
CA ILE A 25 -4.62 -9.37 -9.45
C ILE A 25 -3.49 -10.23 -8.87
N CYS A 26 -3.59 -10.60 -7.58
CA CYS A 26 -2.58 -11.43 -6.93
C CYS A 26 -2.50 -12.87 -7.48
N GLU A 27 -3.60 -13.40 -8.02
CA GLU A 27 -3.62 -14.74 -8.63
C GLU A 27 -2.92 -14.77 -10.00
N LYS A 28 -2.75 -13.62 -10.67
CA LYS A 28 -2.06 -13.55 -11.97
C LYS A 28 -0.56 -13.82 -11.79
N LYS A 29 -0.02 -14.73 -12.61
CA LYS A 29 1.41 -15.15 -12.59
C LYS A 29 2.40 -13.99 -12.78
N GLU A 30 2.02 -12.92 -13.48
CA GLU A 30 2.81 -11.70 -13.66
C GLU A 30 3.06 -10.98 -12.33
N PHE A 31 2.11 -11.11 -11.39
CA PHE A 31 2.19 -10.63 -10.03
C PHE A 31 2.45 -11.80 -9.07
N ARG A 32 3.55 -12.55 -9.29
CA ARG A 32 4.18 -13.49 -8.32
C ARG A 32 4.63 -12.82 -7.00
N LEU A 33 4.03 -11.68 -6.67
CA LEU A 33 4.54 -10.62 -5.84
C LEU A 33 3.80 -10.53 -4.52
N ILE A 34 2.64 -11.16 -4.34
CA ILE A 34 1.76 -10.87 -3.20
C ILE A 34 1.20 -12.17 -2.64
N PHE A 35 1.77 -12.64 -1.53
CA PHE A 35 1.16 -13.70 -0.74
C PHE A 35 0.19 -13.07 0.26
N PHE A 36 -1.10 -13.39 0.13
CA PHE A 36 -2.08 -13.08 1.16
C PHE A 36 -1.79 -13.94 2.39
N LEU A 37 -1.34 -13.31 3.46
CA LEU A 37 -1.05 -13.99 4.73
C LEU A 37 -2.33 -14.17 5.55
N LYS A 38 -3.13 -13.10 5.67
CA LYS A 38 -4.32 -13.10 6.52
C LYS A 38 -5.30 -12.01 6.11
N LYS A 39 -6.57 -12.39 5.91
CA LYS A 39 -7.69 -11.45 5.76
C LYS A 39 -8.30 -11.25 7.13
N PHE A 40 -8.46 -10.00 7.56
CA PHE A 40 -9.16 -9.69 8.80
C PHE A 40 -10.63 -9.44 8.52
N GLN A 41 -11.48 -9.69 9.53
CA GLN A 41 -12.89 -9.36 9.45
C GLN A 41 -13.09 -7.84 9.31
N PRO A 42 -14.08 -7.40 8.53
CA PRO A 42 -14.39 -5.99 8.41
C PRO A 42 -14.87 -5.44 9.75
N ARG A 43 -14.29 -4.33 10.19
CA ARG A 43 -14.70 -3.58 11.39
C ARG A 43 -15.56 -2.39 10.97
N LYS A 44 -16.72 -2.25 11.62
CA LYS A 44 -17.57 -1.07 11.53
C LYS A 44 -17.07 -0.02 12.52
N ILE A 45 -16.83 1.19 12.05
CA ILE A 45 -16.50 2.36 12.87
C ILE A 45 -17.71 3.29 12.74
N ASN A 46 -18.43 3.47 13.84
CA ASN A 46 -19.57 4.36 13.92
C ASN A 46 -19.13 5.66 14.58
N ARG A 47 -19.52 6.80 14.02
CA ARG A 47 -19.40 8.08 14.71
C ARG A 47 -20.77 8.75 14.72
N ILE A 48 -21.15 9.23 15.89
CA ILE A 48 -22.41 9.91 16.15
C ILE A 48 -22.05 11.35 16.52
N PHE A 49 -22.76 12.31 15.96
CA PHE A 49 -22.65 13.71 16.31
C PHE A 49 -24.04 14.34 16.34
N THR A 50 -24.22 15.35 17.18
CA THR A 50 -25.50 16.03 17.37
C THR A 50 -25.37 17.49 16.98
N ILE A 51 -26.40 18.01 16.32
CA ILE A 51 -26.46 19.41 15.86
C ILE A 51 -27.78 20.01 16.34
N LEU A 52 -27.78 21.30 16.66
CA LEU A 52 -29.01 22.04 16.93
C LEU A 52 -29.84 22.13 15.66
N LYS A 53 -31.13 21.80 15.74
CA LYS A 53 -32.05 21.85 14.59
C LYS A 53 -32.27 23.27 14.07
N SER A 54 -32.25 24.26 14.98
CA SER A 54 -32.48 25.66 14.63
C SER A 54 -31.18 26.47 14.71
N PRO A 55 -30.96 27.43 13.80
CA PRO A 55 -29.79 28.30 13.83
C PRO A 55 -29.74 29.22 15.06
N HIS A 56 -30.88 29.51 15.71
CA HIS A 56 -30.95 30.41 16.85
C HIS A 56 -31.39 29.68 18.14
N VAL A 57 -30.51 29.67 19.16
CA VAL A 57 -30.63 29.40 20.62
C VAL A 57 -31.56 28.28 21.15
N ASN A 58 -32.33 27.56 20.33
CA ASN A 58 -33.19 26.48 20.80
C ASN A 58 -32.38 25.19 21.05
N LYS A 59 -31.76 25.12 22.24
CA LYS A 59 -30.91 24.00 22.67
C LYS A 59 -31.67 22.68 22.87
N ILE A 60 -33.00 22.74 23.01
CA ILE A 60 -33.88 21.57 23.21
C ILE A 60 -34.04 20.81 21.89
N ALA A 61 -34.11 21.52 20.77
CA ALA A 61 -34.26 20.92 19.45
C ALA A 61 -32.89 20.44 18.93
N GLN A 62 -32.56 19.17 19.15
CA GLN A 62 -31.33 18.54 18.66
C GLN A 62 -31.63 17.45 17.63
N GLU A 63 -30.79 17.34 16.61
CA GLU A 63 -30.81 16.27 15.62
C GLU A 63 -29.52 15.45 15.72
N GLN A 64 -29.65 14.13 15.67
CA GLN A 64 -28.53 13.21 15.74
C GLN A 64 -28.21 12.68 14.36
N PHE A 65 -26.95 12.81 13.97
CA PHE A 65 -26.43 12.25 12.74
C PHE A 65 -25.45 11.14 13.07
N GLN A 66 -25.48 10.10 12.25
CA GLN A 66 -24.53 9.00 12.32
C GLN A 66 -23.89 8.78 10.96
N TYR A 67 -22.59 8.49 10.96
CA TYR A 67 -21.96 7.91 9.79
C TYR A 67 -21.22 6.62 10.13
N HIS A 68 -21.24 5.70 9.17
CA HIS A 68 -20.63 4.40 9.25
C HIS A 68 -19.42 4.34 8.31
N LEU A 69 -18.28 3.90 8.86
CA LEU A 69 -17.09 3.55 8.09
C LEU A 69 -16.83 2.06 8.21
N LEU A 70 -16.64 1.41 7.06
CA LEU A 70 -16.21 0.03 6.98
C LEU A 70 -14.71 0.02 6.79
N SER A 71 -14.00 -0.70 7.66
CA SER A 71 -12.56 -0.88 7.55
C SER A 71 -12.22 -2.36 7.48
N LYS A 72 -11.29 -2.73 6.61
CA LYS A 72 -10.79 -4.09 6.51
C LYS A 72 -9.30 -4.06 6.30
N THR A 73 -8.61 -4.91 7.04
CA THR A 73 -7.15 -4.99 7.01
C THR A 73 -6.74 -6.31 6.37
N ILE A 74 -5.65 -6.27 5.62
CA ILE A 74 -5.05 -7.44 4.98
C ILE A 74 -3.55 -7.42 5.22
N LYS A 75 -2.99 -8.58 5.57
CA LYS A 75 -1.55 -8.79 5.63
C LYS A 75 -1.05 -9.38 4.32
N LEU A 76 -0.10 -8.71 3.72
CA LEU A 76 0.54 -9.10 2.46
C LEU A 76 2.04 -9.31 2.69
N TYR A 77 2.59 -10.33 2.04
CA TYR A 77 4.03 -10.47 1.88
C TYR A 77 4.40 -10.22 0.43
N THR A 78 5.31 -9.27 0.21
CA THR A 78 5.82 -8.94 -1.11
C THR A 78 7.32 -8.68 -1.13
N VAL A 79 7.97 -9.08 -2.21
CA VAL A 79 9.36 -8.73 -2.51
C VAL A 79 9.44 -7.42 -3.31
N GLN A 80 8.37 -7.02 -4.01
CA GLN A 80 8.33 -5.82 -4.88
C GLN A 80 7.31 -4.81 -4.33
N SER A 81 7.67 -4.21 -3.19
CA SER A 81 6.76 -3.33 -2.44
C SER A 81 6.35 -2.06 -3.18
N LEU A 82 7.24 -1.47 -3.99
CA LEU A 82 6.92 -0.27 -4.74
C LEU A 82 5.91 -0.51 -5.84
N LYS A 83 6.08 -1.59 -6.62
CA LYS A 83 5.09 -1.95 -7.64
C LYS A 83 3.72 -2.15 -7.03
N LEU A 84 3.64 -2.76 -5.84
CA LEU A 84 2.38 -2.85 -5.09
C LEU A 84 1.83 -1.46 -4.76
N ILE A 85 2.64 -0.54 -4.22
CA ILE A 85 2.18 0.81 -3.84
C ILE A 85 1.68 1.58 -5.06
N VAL A 86 2.42 1.56 -6.18
CA VAL A 86 2.03 2.24 -7.43
C VAL A 86 0.73 1.65 -7.98
N LEU A 87 0.60 0.32 -7.96
CA LEU A 87 -0.61 -0.36 -8.38
C LEU A 87 -1.81 0.01 -7.49
N LEU A 88 -1.63 0.01 -6.17
CA LEU A 88 -2.69 0.41 -5.23
C LEU A 88 -3.10 1.87 -5.45
N ARG A 89 -2.14 2.77 -5.71
CA ARG A 89 -2.41 4.17 -5.98
C ARG A 89 -3.19 4.37 -7.27
N ARG A 90 -2.80 3.69 -8.36
CA ARG A 90 -3.53 3.72 -9.64
C ARG A 90 -4.96 3.19 -9.47
N LEU A 91 -5.12 2.03 -8.83
CA LEU A 91 -6.44 1.48 -8.56
C LEU A 91 -7.32 2.45 -7.76
N GLN A 92 -6.77 3.12 -6.75
CA GLN A 92 -7.50 4.09 -5.95
C GLN A 92 -7.97 5.29 -6.79
N VAL A 93 -7.08 5.87 -7.61
CA VAL A 93 -7.39 7.06 -8.42
C VAL A 93 -8.37 6.73 -9.55
N ASP A 94 -8.13 5.63 -10.25
CA ASP A 94 -8.82 5.32 -11.51
C ASP A 94 -10.17 4.61 -11.29
N PHE A 95 -10.28 3.78 -10.25
CA PHE A 95 -11.44 2.89 -10.06
C PHE A 95 -12.17 3.05 -8.71
N PHE A 96 -11.51 3.59 -7.68
CA PHE A 96 -11.99 3.53 -6.29
C PHE A 96 -11.78 4.84 -5.54
N SER A 97 -12.38 5.92 -6.02
CA SER A 97 -12.24 7.26 -5.44
C SER A 97 -12.77 7.39 -4.01
N ASP A 98 -13.76 6.56 -3.64
CA ASP A 98 -14.38 6.53 -2.32
C ASP A 98 -13.57 5.74 -1.28
N ILE A 99 -12.54 5.01 -1.71
CA ILE A 99 -11.74 4.14 -0.86
C ILE A 99 -10.50 4.88 -0.36
N GLN A 100 -10.28 4.84 0.95
CA GLN A 100 -9.05 5.26 1.59
C GLN A 100 -8.15 4.06 1.88
N ILE A 101 -6.92 4.09 1.37
CA ILE A 101 -5.91 3.06 1.59
C ILE A 101 -4.84 3.59 2.55
N LYS A 102 -4.56 2.85 3.63
CA LYS A 102 -3.44 3.08 4.55
C LYS A 102 -2.49 1.90 4.49
N VAL A 103 -1.21 2.17 4.25
CA VAL A 103 -0.15 1.16 4.10
C VAL A 103 0.77 1.25 5.31
N TYR A 104 0.98 0.14 6.01
CA TYR A 104 1.94 0.03 7.10
C TYR A 104 3.00 -0.99 6.75
N PHE A 105 4.27 -0.61 6.86
CA PHE A 105 5.41 -1.46 6.57
C PHE A 105 5.98 -2.02 7.88
N SER A 106 6.13 -3.34 7.94
CA SER A 106 6.77 -4.02 9.06
C SER A 106 8.19 -4.42 8.65
N ILE A 107 9.19 -3.66 9.12
CA ILE A 107 10.61 -3.93 8.91
C ILE A 107 11.21 -4.35 10.25
N LYS A 108 11.95 -5.47 10.29
CA LYS A 108 12.70 -5.88 11.50
C LYS A 108 13.89 -4.94 11.71
N GLU A 109 14.15 -4.51 12.95
CA GLU A 109 15.23 -3.57 13.29
C GLU A 109 16.63 -4.05 12.91
N SER A 110 16.90 -5.36 13.01
CA SER A 110 18.18 -5.96 12.61
C SER A 110 18.49 -5.74 11.13
N ASN A 111 17.45 -5.66 10.30
CA ASN A 111 17.57 -5.34 8.89
C ASN A 111 17.86 -3.85 8.70
N LEU A 112 17.26 -2.94 9.48
CA LEU A 112 17.50 -1.50 9.35
C LEU A 112 18.98 -1.13 9.50
N LYS A 113 19.68 -1.66 10.50
CA LYS A 113 21.12 -1.41 10.71
C LYS A 113 21.99 -1.92 9.55
N ARG A 114 21.72 -3.14 9.06
CA ARG A 114 22.41 -3.71 7.89
C ARG A 114 22.18 -2.89 6.62
N PHE A 115 20.99 -2.30 6.48
CA PHE A 115 20.61 -1.54 5.29
C PHE A 115 21.03 -0.07 5.33
N GLN A 116 21.06 0.59 6.50
CA GLN A 116 21.61 1.94 6.66
C GLN A 116 23.06 1.99 6.15
N ASN A 117 23.90 1.04 6.56
CA ASN A 117 25.30 0.91 6.12
C ASN A 117 25.46 0.69 4.60
N GLN A 118 24.36 0.33 3.95
CA GLN A 118 24.30 -0.13 2.58
C GLN A 118 23.74 0.96 1.65
N ILE A 119 22.88 1.86 2.15
CA ILE A 119 22.30 3.02 1.44
C ILE A 119 23.36 4.09 1.15
N PHE A 120 24.35 4.25 2.04
CA PHE A 120 25.36 5.29 1.90
C PHE A 120 26.50 4.96 0.92
N ASN A 121 26.51 3.80 0.25
CA ASN A 121 27.55 3.52 -0.74
C ASN A 121 27.03 2.81 -2.00
N PRO A 122 26.45 3.56 -2.97
CA PRO A 122 26.01 3.01 -4.26
C PRO A 122 27.13 2.40 -5.09
N LYS A 123 28.42 2.69 -4.78
CA LYS A 123 29.58 2.11 -5.48
C LYS A 123 29.96 0.71 -4.98
N VAL A 124 29.53 0.30 -3.79
CA VAL A 124 29.88 -1.01 -3.17
C VAL A 124 28.94 -2.14 -3.62
N TYR A 125 27.78 -1.80 -4.19
CA TYR A 125 26.85 -2.79 -4.73
C TYR A 125 27.32 -3.30 -6.11
N ASN A 126 28.39 -4.10 -6.10
CA ASN A 126 28.82 -4.81 -7.28
C ASN A 126 27.71 -5.75 -7.75
N LEU A 127 27.20 -5.48 -8.95
CA LEU A 127 26.14 -6.12 -9.72
C LEU A 127 26.42 -7.60 -10.09
N LYS A 128 27.02 -8.37 -9.19
CA LYS A 128 27.34 -9.79 -9.45
C LYS A 128 26.09 -10.69 -9.51
N MET A 129 24.92 -10.20 -9.10
CA MET A 129 23.70 -11.00 -8.97
C MET A 129 22.75 -11.03 -10.19
N PHE A 130 22.97 -10.23 -11.24
CA PHE A 130 21.97 -10.09 -12.33
C PHE A 130 22.44 -10.50 -13.72
N LYS A 131 23.54 -11.24 -13.85
CA LYS A 131 23.90 -11.91 -15.10
C LYS A 131 23.11 -13.23 -15.24
N THR A 132 21.79 -13.16 -15.38
CA THR A 132 21.02 -14.27 -15.97
C THR A 132 20.46 -13.79 -17.30
N GLN A 133 20.76 -14.56 -18.36
CA GLN A 133 20.76 -14.15 -19.77
C GLN A 133 19.38 -13.76 -20.32
N ASP A 134 18.29 -14.05 -19.61
CA ASP A 134 16.93 -13.94 -20.14
C ASP A 134 16.29 -12.56 -20.06
N GLN A 135 16.82 -11.63 -19.25
CA GLN A 135 16.23 -10.27 -19.17
C GLN A 135 16.64 -9.38 -20.36
N THR A 136 17.62 -9.79 -21.17
CA THR A 136 18.32 -8.94 -22.16
C THR A 136 17.47 -8.43 -23.33
N LYS A 137 16.29 -9.01 -23.59
CA LYS A 137 15.41 -8.57 -24.70
C LYS A 137 14.47 -7.42 -24.32
N PHE A 138 14.05 -7.31 -23.05
CA PHE A 138 13.18 -6.21 -22.57
C PHE A 138 13.98 -4.98 -22.08
N LEU A 139 15.31 -5.07 -22.09
CA LEU A 139 16.23 -4.16 -21.37
C LEU A 139 16.94 -3.11 -22.25
N ARG A 140 16.67 -3.05 -23.56
CA ARG A 140 17.46 -2.21 -24.47
C ARG A 140 17.12 -0.71 -24.43
N ASP A 141 15.92 -0.35 -23.97
CA ASP A 141 15.37 0.99 -24.23
C ASP A 141 15.33 1.93 -23.00
N ILE A 142 15.72 1.47 -21.81
CA ILE A 142 15.73 2.29 -20.58
C ILE A 142 17.19 2.55 -20.17
N PRO A 143 17.59 3.81 -19.89
CA PRO A 143 18.96 4.11 -19.48
C PRO A 143 19.37 3.25 -18.28
N ASN A 144 20.43 2.44 -18.45
CA ASN A 144 20.90 1.44 -17.48
C ASN A 144 20.98 1.94 -16.03
N ARG A 145 21.26 3.24 -15.82
CA ARG A 145 21.30 3.88 -14.49
C ARG A 145 19.92 4.03 -13.86
N ILE A 146 18.91 4.48 -14.61
CA ILE A 146 17.54 4.66 -14.12
C ILE A 146 16.98 3.30 -13.70
N PHE A 147 17.20 2.26 -14.50
CA PHE A 147 16.81 0.90 -14.15
C PHE A 147 17.49 0.40 -12.88
N LEU A 148 18.78 0.72 -12.69
CA LEU A 148 19.54 0.41 -11.48
C LEU A 148 18.96 1.12 -10.24
N TYR A 149 18.65 2.40 -10.37
CA TYR A 149 17.99 3.17 -9.32
C TYR A 149 16.61 2.61 -9.02
N LEU A 150 15.81 2.24 -10.02
CA LEU A 150 14.51 1.60 -9.86
C LEU A 150 14.62 0.22 -9.19
N LYS A 151 15.63 -0.59 -9.51
CA LYS A 151 15.90 -1.88 -8.83
C LYS A 151 16.38 -1.68 -7.39
N LEU A 152 17.24 -0.69 -7.13
CA LEU A 152 17.68 -0.33 -5.78
C LEU A 152 16.52 0.24 -4.96
N PHE A 153 15.63 1.02 -5.58
CA PHE A 153 14.38 1.47 -5.02
C PHE A 153 13.42 0.29 -4.77
N ASP A 154 13.30 -0.68 -5.67
CA ASP A 154 12.47 -1.87 -5.43
C ASP A 154 12.97 -2.67 -4.22
N LEU A 155 14.31 -2.72 -4.02
CA LEU A 155 14.96 -3.40 -2.90
C LEU A 155 14.92 -2.61 -1.57
N ARG A 156 14.97 -1.27 -1.61
CA ARG A 156 15.12 -0.40 -0.41
C ARG A 156 14.08 0.72 -0.26
N GLY A 157 13.12 0.81 -1.16
CA GLY A 157 12.17 1.92 -1.25
C GLY A 157 11.29 2.07 -0.02
N ALA A 158 11.04 0.98 0.71
CA ALA A 158 10.34 1.01 1.98
C ALA A 158 11.10 1.80 3.08
N GLN A 159 12.43 1.88 3.02
CA GLN A 159 13.24 2.64 3.97
C GLN A 159 13.36 4.11 3.59
N LEU A 160 13.45 4.41 2.29
CA LEU A 160 13.34 5.79 1.78
C LEU A 160 12.00 6.40 2.22
N LEU A 161 10.90 5.66 2.07
CA LEU A 161 9.58 6.11 2.52
C LEU A 161 9.46 6.20 4.06
N TYR A 162 10.26 5.46 4.82
CA TYR A 162 10.31 5.56 6.28
C TYR A 162 11.06 6.81 6.76
N MET A 163 12.03 7.32 5.98
CA MET A 163 12.75 8.56 6.31
C MET A 163 11.93 9.84 6.07
N PHE A 164 10.86 9.78 5.27
CA PHE A 164 9.97 10.91 4.99
C PHE A 164 8.75 10.97 5.92
N ARG A 165 8.79 10.29 7.06
CA ARG A 165 7.69 10.18 8.02
C ARG A 165 8.11 10.73 9.37
#